data_AF-A0A968XMP0-F1
#
_entry.id   AF-A0A968XMP0-F1
#
_cell.length_a   1.000
_cell.length_b   1.000
_cell.length_c   1.000
_cell.angle_alpha   90.00
_cell.angle_beta   90.00
_cell.angle_gamma   90.00
#
_symmetry.space_group_name_H-M   'P 1'
#
loop_
_entity.id
_entity.type
_entity.pdbx_description
1 polymer ?
#
loop_
_entity_poly.entity_id
_entity_poly.type
_entity_poly.pdbx_seq_one_letter_code
_entity_poly.pdbx_strand_id
1 'polypeptide(L)'
;MPDEVIKPTTVPIERARQQQKLLDPIFAFSLDLSFGKVAGYDSYKVDRAITYNYNLKANEFPVTETLFQDFKKFAVNQYKIPASLVDKEREFIERNLRSELVIAAYGITTSTQVFREVDNQLLRAIELLPKAKQLALEAAKVKTTAEFNK
;
A
#
# COMPACT_ATOMS: atom_id res chain seq x y z
N MET A 1 1.47 29.78 -0.92
CA MET A 1 1.63 28.70 -1.91
C MET A 1 2.47 27.62 -1.23
N PRO A 2 2.21 26.30 -1.41
CA PRO A 2 3.05 25.26 -0.82
C PRO A 2 4.50 25.37 -1.34
N ASP A 3 5.48 25.16 -0.47
CA ASP A 3 6.91 25.32 -0.80
C ASP A 3 7.42 24.22 -1.76
N GLU A 4 6.76 23.06 -1.79
CA GLU A 4 6.97 22.02 -2.82
C GLU A 4 5.63 21.58 -3.42
N VAL A 5 5.55 21.60 -4.76
CA VAL A 5 4.39 21.13 -5.51
C VAL A 5 4.61 19.70 -5.93
N ILE A 6 3.88 18.76 -5.33
CA ILE A 6 3.93 17.34 -5.70
C ILE A 6 2.73 17.07 -6.62
N LYS A 7 3.00 16.69 -7.86
CA LYS A 7 1.94 16.36 -8.82
C LYS A 7 1.20 15.10 -8.36
N PRO A 8 -0.14 15.09 -8.35
CA PRO A 8 -0.91 13.88 -8.08
C PRO A 8 -0.56 12.81 -9.11
N THR A 9 -0.32 11.58 -8.65
CA THR A 9 -0.22 10.43 -9.56
C THR A 9 -1.61 10.16 -10.13
N THR A 10 -1.80 10.42 -11.42
CA THR A 10 -3.07 10.14 -12.11
C THR A 10 -2.99 8.83 -12.87
N VAL A 11 -4.09 8.07 -12.85
CA VAL A 11 -4.23 6.83 -13.63
C VAL A 11 -5.12 7.15 -14.83
N PRO A 12 -4.70 6.84 -16.07
CA PRO A 12 -5.55 6.99 -17.25
C PRO A 12 -6.85 6.20 -17.08
N ILE A 13 -7.98 6.76 -17.56
CA ILE A 13 -9.32 6.16 -17.38
C ILE A 13 -9.36 4.70 -17.87
N GLU A 14 -8.71 4.39 -18.99
CA GLU A 14 -8.67 3.03 -19.52
C GLU A 14 -7.94 2.05 -18.58
N ARG A 15 -6.84 2.49 -17.95
CA ARG A 15 -6.14 1.70 -16.94
C ARG A 15 -6.98 1.54 -15.68
N ALA A 16 -7.70 2.59 -15.25
CA ALA A 16 -8.60 2.52 -14.10
C ALA A 16 -9.73 1.51 -14.31
N ARG A 17 -10.35 1.46 -15.51
CA ARG A 17 -11.36 0.45 -15.85
C ARG A 17 -10.80 -0.97 -15.84
N GLN A 18 -9.56 -1.15 -16.31
CA GLN A 18 -8.87 -2.43 -16.27
C GLN A 18 -8.61 -2.87 -14.83
N GLN A 19 -8.12 -1.97 -13.98
CA GLN A 19 -7.88 -2.21 -12.56
C GLN A 19 -9.17 -2.52 -11.79
N GLN A 20 -10.29 -1.85 -12.13
CA GLN A 20 -11.59 -2.12 -11.51
C GLN A 20 -12.02 -3.59 -11.67
N LYS A 21 -11.76 -4.20 -12.84
CA LYS A 21 -12.07 -5.61 -13.10
C LYS A 21 -11.24 -6.58 -12.25
N LEU A 22 -10.12 -6.12 -11.70
CA LEU A 22 -9.25 -6.93 -10.84
C LEU A 22 -9.68 -6.92 -9.38
N LEU A 23 -10.52 -5.97 -8.95
CA LEU A 23 -10.90 -5.84 -7.54
C LEU A 23 -11.70 -7.04 -7.04
N ASP A 24 -12.70 -7.50 -7.81
CA ASP A 24 -13.51 -8.66 -7.44
C ASP A 24 -12.68 -9.94 -7.25
N PRO A 25 -11.80 -10.35 -8.19
CA PRO A 25 -10.96 -11.53 -7.97
C PRO A 25 -9.95 -11.35 -6.83
N ILE A 26 -9.43 -10.13 -6.61
CA ILE A 26 -8.52 -9.85 -5.48
C ILE A 26 -9.24 -10.09 -4.16
N PHE A 27 -10.45 -9.54 -4.01
CA PHE A 27 -11.26 -9.71 -2.81
C PHE A 27 -11.67 -11.17 -2.59
N ALA A 28 -12.12 -11.87 -3.63
CA ALA A 28 -12.52 -13.27 -3.50
C ALA A 28 -11.34 -14.17 -3.09
N PHE A 29 -10.17 -13.94 -3.68
CA PHE A 29 -8.97 -14.72 -3.35
C PHE A 29 -8.46 -14.40 -1.93
N SER A 30 -8.46 -13.14 -1.50
CA SER A 30 -8.09 -12.78 -0.12
C SER A 30 -9.05 -13.39 0.90
N LEU A 31 -10.34 -13.48 0.57
CA LEU A 31 -11.34 -14.13 1.41
C LEU A 31 -11.07 -15.63 1.56
N ASP A 32 -10.76 -16.32 0.46
CA ASP A 32 -10.40 -17.73 0.50
C ASP A 32 -9.09 -18.01 1.26
N LEU A 33 -8.09 -17.12 1.15
CA LEU A 33 -6.87 -17.17 1.95
C LEU A 33 -7.16 -16.99 3.44
N SER A 34 -7.93 -15.97 3.80
CA SER A 34 -8.25 -15.66 5.20
C SER A 34 -9.08 -16.75 5.87
N PHE A 35 -9.93 -17.47 5.11
CA PHE A 35 -10.63 -18.66 5.61
C PHE A 35 -9.79 -19.94 5.57
N GLY A 36 -8.57 -19.91 5.02
CA GLY A 36 -7.71 -21.09 4.91
C GLY A 36 -8.19 -22.13 3.90
N LYS A 37 -8.93 -21.71 2.86
CA LYS A 37 -9.39 -22.62 1.79
C LYS A 37 -8.29 -22.92 0.76
N VAL A 38 -7.28 -22.07 0.67
CA VAL A 38 -6.16 -22.27 -0.25
C VAL A 38 -5.06 -23.02 0.49
N ALA A 39 -4.78 -24.25 0.06
CA ALA A 39 -3.77 -25.10 0.67
C ALA A 39 -2.36 -24.47 0.58
N GLY A 40 -1.56 -24.65 1.64
CA GLY A 40 -0.19 -24.13 1.71
C GLY A 40 -0.08 -22.66 2.15
N TYR A 41 -1.20 -22.00 2.46
CA TYR A 41 -1.26 -20.60 2.89
C TYR A 41 -1.86 -20.45 4.30
N ASP A 42 -1.66 -21.43 5.19
CA ASP A 42 -2.19 -21.40 6.57
C ASP A 42 -1.78 -20.15 7.36
N SER A 43 -0.63 -19.55 7.04
CA SER A 43 -0.15 -18.31 7.65
C SER A 43 -1.02 -17.07 7.33
N TYR A 44 -1.85 -17.13 6.29
CA TYR A 44 -2.76 -16.06 5.89
C TYR A 44 -4.15 -16.21 6.50
N LYS A 45 -4.42 -17.35 7.15
CA LYS A 45 -5.67 -17.60 7.83
C LYS A 45 -5.86 -16.62 8.97
N VAL A 46 -7.07 -16.10 9.09
CA VAL A 46 -7.48 -15.22 10.19
C VAL A 46 -8.56 -15.94 10.98
N ASP A 47 -8.16 -16.63 12.05
CA ASP A 47 -9.04 -17.40 12.94
C ASP A 47 -9.31 -16.69 14.28
N ARG A 48 -8.95 -15.42 14.38
CA ARG A 48 -9.06 -14.59 15.58
C ARG A 48 -9.95 -13.38 15.32
N ALA A 49 -10.46 -12.80 16.41
CA ALA A 49 -11.15 -11.53 16.36
C ALA A 49 -10.24 -10.41 15.85
N ILE A 50 -10.83 -9.42 15.18
CA ILE A 50 -10.13 -8.26 14.64
C ILE A 50 -9.40 -7.54 15.77
N THR A 51 -8.10 -7.31 15.59
CA THR A 51 -7.30 -6.50 16.52
C THR A 51 -7.19 -5.08 15.98
N TYR A 52 -8.00 -4.17 16.53
CA TYR A 52 -7.99 -2.75 16.15
C TYR A 52 -6.72 -2.02 16.66
N ASN A 53 -6.39 -0.90 16.02
CA ASN A 53 -5.26 -0.02 16.38
C ASN A 53 -3.88 -0.70 16.34
N TYR A 54 -3.76 -1.75 15.54
CA TYR A 54 -2.48 -2.42 15.34
C TYR A 54 -1.54 -1.58 14.47
N ASN A 55 -0.25 -1.58 14.81
CA ASN A 55 0.79 -0.96 13.99
C ASN A 55 1.38 -2.03 13.07
N LEU A 56 1.06 -1.95 11.78
CA LEU A 56 1.42 -2.96 10.80
C LEU A 56 2.94 -2.95 10.58
N LYS A 57 3.57 -4.13 10.62
CA LYS A 57 4.97 -4.27 10.25
C LYS A 57 5.08 -4.45 8.73
N ALA A 58 6.15 -3.91 8.13
CA ALA A 58 6.37 -3.94 6.68
C ALA A 58 6.32 -5.36 6.07
N ASN A 59 6.70 -6.39 6.84
CA ASN A 59 6.79 -7.77 6.36
C ASN A 59 5.56 -8.62 6.70
N GLU A 60 4.48 -8.04 7.22
CA GLU A 60 3.23 -8.77 7.46
C GLU A 60 2.39 -8.85 6.18
N PHE A 61 1.80 -10.04 5.96
CA PHE A 61 1.05 -10.40 4.76
C PHE A 61 1.83 -10.16 3.45
N PRO A 62 3.03 -10.75 3.30
CA PRO A 62 3.84 -10.55 2.10
C PRO A 62 3.17 -11.19 0.88
N VAL A 63 3.02 -10.46 -0.22
CA VAL A 63 2.56 -11.08 -1.47
C VAL A 63 3.77 -11.68 -2.18
N THR A 64 4.03 -12.96 -1.90
CA THR A 64 5.14 -13.70 -2.52
C THR A 64 4.90 -13.99 -4.00
N GLU A 65 5.97 -14.31 -4.73
CA GLU A 65 5.86 -14.76 -6.13
C GLU A 65 4.88 -15.94 -6.27
N THR A 66 4.98 -16.94 -5.39
CA THR A 66 4.12 -18.11 -5.43
C THR A 66 2.65 -17.73 -5.23
N LEU A 67 2.37 -16.85 -4.25
CA LEU A 67 1.01 -16.36 -4.00
C LEU A 67 0.45 -15.58 -5.20
N PHE A 68 1.29 -14.75 -5.83
CA PHE A 68 0.91 -14.02 -7.05
C PHE A 68 0.61 -14.97 -8.21
N GLN A 69 1.41 -16.02 -8.42
CA GLN A 69 1.15 -17.01 -9.47
C GLN A 69 -0.13 -17.80 -9.21
N ASP A 70 -0.44 -18.12 -7.96
CA ASP A 70 -1.69 -18.80 -7.62
C ASP A 70 -2.91 -17.89 -7.76
N PHE A 71 -2.80 -16.61 -7.37
CA PHE A 71 -3.79 -15.58 -7.69
C PHE A 71 -4.02 -15.48 -9.20
N LYS A 72 -2.94 -15.46 -10.00
CA LYS A 72 -3.03 -15.39 -11.47
C LYS A 72 -3.82 -16.56 -12.04
N LYS A 73 -3.52 -17.78 -11.61
CA LYS A 73 -4.29 -18.97 -12.01
C LYS A 73 -5.76 -18.84 -11.61
N PHE A 74 -6.03 -18.39 -10.39
CA PHE A 74 -7.39 -18.17 -9.89
C PHE A 74 -8.17 -17.15 -10.74
N ALA A 75 -7.59 -15.98 -11.00
CA ALA A 75 -8.21 -14.91 -11.78
C ALA A 75 -8.47 -15.32 -13.23
N VAL A 76 -7.55 -16.06 -13.86
CA VAL A 76 -7.73 -16.61 -15.22
C VAL A 76 -8.84 -17.66 -15.24
N ASN A 77 -8.84 -18.59 -14.28
CA ASN A 77 -9.75 -19.73 -14.30
C ASN A 77 -11.18 -19.35 -13.90
N GLN A 78 -11.34 -18.55 -12.84
CA GLN A 78 -12.65 -18.24 -12.25
C GLN A 78 -13.27 -16.96 -12.82
N TYR A 79 -12.44 -15.94 -13.07
CA TYR A 79 -12.91 -14.62 -13.50
C TYR A 79 -12.63 -14.32 -14.97
N LYS A 80 -11.97 -15.25 -15.69
CA LYS A 80 -11.61 -15.11 -17.11
C LYS A 80 -10.78 -13.85 -17.39
N ILE A 81 -10.00 -13.39 -16.41
CA ILE A 81 -9.10 -12.27 -16.57
C ILE A 81 -7.92 -12.71 -17.45
N PRO A 82 -7.53 -11.93 -18.49
CA PRO A 82 -6.36 -12.24 -19.29
C PRO A 82 -5.09 -12.28 -18.42
N ALA A 83 -4.27 -13.33 -18.57
CA ALA A 83 -3.01 -13.47 -17.84
C ALA A 83 -2.08 -12.26 -18.04
N SER A 84 -2.04 -11.70 -19.25
CA SER A 84 -1.26 -10.49 -19.56
C SER A 84 -1.72 -9.26 -18.79
N LEU A 85 -3.01 -9.16 -18.45
CA LEU A 85 -3.52 -8.06 -17.64
C LEU A 85 -3.06 -8.21 -16.18
N VAL A 86 -3.09 -9.44 -15.66
CA VAL A 86 -2.62 -9.76 -14.30
C VAL A 86 -1.13 -9.42 -14.17
N ASP A 87 -0.31 -9.84 -15.14
CA ASP A 87 1.14 -9.56 -15.13
C ASP A 87 1.44 -8.06 -15.21
N LYS A 88 0.70 -7.34 -16.07
CA LYS A 88 0.88 -5.89 -16.24
C LYS A 88 0.53 -5.08 -15.00
N GLU A 89 -0.47 -5.51 -14.24
CA GLU A 89 -0.97 -4.80 -13.05
C GLU A 89 -0.50 -5.44 -11.74
N ARG A 90 0.66 -6.10 -11.76
CA ARG A 90 1.23 -6.81 -10.60
C ARG A 90 1.28 -5.95 -9.33
N GLU A 91 1.89 -4.76 -9.40
CA GLU A 91 1.99 -3.87 -8.22
C GLU A 91 0.61 -3.47 -7.67
N PHE A 92 -0.37 -3.27 -8.55
CA PHE A 92 -1.74 -2.96 -8.14
C PHE A 92 -2.36 -4.16 -7.42
N ILE A 93 -2.17 -5.37 -7.95
CA ILE A 93 -2.67 -6.61 -7.35
C ILE A 93 -2.01 -6.87 -5.99
N GLU A 94 -0.68 -6.80 -5.90
CA GLU A 94 0.04 -7.04 -4.65
C GLU A 94 -0.41 -6.10 -3.55
N ARG A 95 -0.54 -4.79 -3.86
CA ARG A 95 -0.98 -3.79 -2.89
C ARG A 95 -2.42 -4.04 -2.41
N ASN A 96 -3.35 -4.29 -3.33
CA ASN A 96 -4.74 -4.52 -2.96
C ASN A 96 -4.91 -5.86 -2.24
N LEU A 97 -4.21 -6.92 -2.66
CA LEU A 97 -4.27 -8.21 -2.00
C LEU A 97 -3.74 -8.12 -0.57
N ARG A 98 -2.61 -7.45 -0.34
CA ARG A 98 -2.10 -7.18 1.02
C ARG A 98 -3.09 -6.33 1.82
N SER A 99 -3.68 -5.31 1.22
CA SER A 99 -4.70 -4.49 1.87
C SER A 99 -5.89 -5.33 2.34
N GLU A 100 -6.47 -6.17 1.48
CA GLU A 100 -7.61 -7.02 1.85
C GLU A 100 -7.29 -8.02 2.96
N LEU A 101 -6.09 -8.62 2.93
CA LEU A 101 -5.62 -9.50 4.01
C LEU A 101 -5.48 -8.75 5.35
N VAL A 102 -4.98 -7.53 5.31
CA VAL A 102 -4.89 -6.65 6.49
C VAL A 102 -6.28 -6.23 6.98
N ILE A 103 -7.25 -6.00 6.08
CA ILE A 103 -8.64 -5.71 6.45
C ILE A 103 -9.22 -6.89 7.23
N ALA A 104 -9.03 -8.12 6.72
CA ALA A 104 -9.52 -9.32 7.39
C ALA A 104 -8.95 -9.47 8.80
N ALA A 105 -7.66 -9.17 9.00
CA ALA A 105 -6.98 -9.34 10.29
C ALA A 105 -7.16 -8.17 11.28
N TYR A 106 -7.15 -6.94 10.80
CA TYR A 106 -6.97 -5.72 11.61
C TYR A 106 -7.95 -4.58 11.27
N GLY A 107 -8.86 -4.80 10.32
CA GLY A 107 -9.87 -3.84 9.89
C GLY A 107 -9.36 -2.76 8.93
N ILE A 108 -10.31 -2.02 8.34
CA ILE A 108 -10.07 -1.06 7.26
C ILE A 108 -9.21 0.14 7.68
N THR A 109 -9.29 0.58 8.94
CA THR A 109 -8.45 1.68 9.42
C THR A 109 -6.96 1.30 9.39
N THR A 110 -6.64 0.06 9.74
CA THR A 110 -5.28 -0.47 9.71
C THR A 110 -4.80 -0.77 8.28
N SER A 111 -5.69 -1.10 7.35
CA SER A 111 -5.26 -1.32 5.95
C SER A 111 -4.81 -0.05 5.24
N THR A 112 -5.26 1.13 5.70
CA THR A 112 -4.74 2.42 5.18
C THR A 112 -3.22 2.55 5.31
N GLN A 113 -2.60 1.85 6.27
CA GLN A 113 -1.15 1.83 6.45
C GLN A 113 -0.43 1.23 5.23
N VAL A 114 -1.03 0.26 4.55
CA VAL A 114 -0.46 -0.36 3.33
C VAL A 114 -0.34 0.66 2.20
N PHE A 115 -1.31 1.56 2.06
CA PHE A 115 -1.27 2.61 1.03
C PHE A 115 -0.30 3.74 1.38
N ARG A 116 -0.04 3.99 2.67
CA ARG A 116 0.95 4.99 3.10
C ARG A 116 2.37 4.65 2.69
N GLU A 117 2.71 3.37 2.60
CA GLU A 117 4.05 2.91 2.17
C GLU A 117 4.38 3.31 0.72
N VAL A 118 3.37 3.57 -0.12
CA VAL A 118 3.53 3.94 -1.53
C VAL A 118 3.04 5.35 -1.86
N ASP A 119 2.63 6.12 -0.84
CA ASP A 119 2.11 7.47 -1.01
C ASP A 119 3.26 8.43 -1.38
N ASN A 120 3.18 9.02 -2.57
CA ASN A 120 4.21 9.91 -3.09
C ASN A 120 4.38 11.19 -2.25
N GLN A 121 3.32 11.65 -1.58
CA GLN A 121 3.38 12.78 -0.65
C GLN A 121 4.12 12.40 0.61
N LEU A 122 3.85 11.21 1.15
CA LEU A 122 4.49 10.72 2.36
C LEU A 122 5.97 10.42 2.13
N LEU A 123 6.29 9.74 1.02
CA LEU A 123 7.66 9.46 0.62
C LEU A 123 8.44 10.78 0.46
N ARG A 124 7.86 11.76 -0.24
CA ARG A 124 8.50 13.06 -0.40
C ARG A 124 8.64 13.81 0.92
N ALA A 125 7.64 13.76 1.80
CA ALA A 125 7.74 14.38 3.12
C ALA A 125 8.90 13.81 3.94
N ILE A 126 9.13 12.49 3.89
CA ILE A 126 10.28 11.83 4.52
C ILE A 126 11.60 12.32 3.91
N GLU A 127 11.69 12.38 2.58
CA GLU A 127 12.87 12.89 1.86
C GLU A 127 13.22 14.35 2.25
N LEU A 128 12.22 15.16 2.60
CA LEU A 128 12.41 16.57 2.94
C LEU A 128 12.80 16.84 4.38
N LEU A 129 12.68 15.87 5.30
CA LEU A 129 13.03 16.04 6.71
C LEU A 129 14.47 16.57 6.92
N PRO A 130 15.51 16.07 6.22
CA PRO A 130 16.86 16.58 6.37
C PRO A 130 17.00 18.05 5.92
N LYS A 131 16.36 18.41 4.80
CA LYS A 131 16.35 19.79 4.26
C LYS A 131 15.62 20.74 5.21
N ALA A 132 14.47 20.33 5.74
CA ALA A 132 13.73 21.10 6.73
C ALA A 132 14.55 21.34 8.00
N LYS A 133 15.28 20.31 8.48
CA LYS A 133 16.22 20.44 9.60
C LYS A 133 17.32 21.47 9.31
N GLN A 134 17.92 21.42 8.12
CA GLN A 134 18.97 22.36 7.74
C GLN A 134 18.45 23.80 7.71
N LEU A 135 17.29 24.05 7.09
CA LEU A 135 16.67 25.37 7.04
C LEU A 135 16.31 25.89 8.44
N ALA A 136 15.82 25.03 9.34
CA ALA A 136 15.54 25.40 10.73
C ALA A 136 16.80 25.82 11.50
N LEU A 137 17.91 25.11 11.30
CA LEU A 137 19.21 25.45 11.90
C LEU A 137 19.77 26.77 11.34
N GLU A 138 19.63 26.99 10.04
CA GLU A 138 20.04 28.25 9.40
C GLU A 138 19.20 29.44 9.89
N ALA A 139 17.88 29.28 9.97
CA ALA A 139 16.98 30.30 10.50
C ALA A 139 17.25 30.62 11.98
N ALA A 140 17.56 29.60 12.79
CA ALA A 140 17.93 29.78 14.19
C ALA A 140 19.22 30.60 14.33
N LYS A 141 20.24 30.32 13.50
CA LYS A 141 21.48 31.10 13.47
C LYS A 141 21.21 32.57 13.13
N VAL A 142 20.41 32.85 12.11
CA VAL A 142 20.05 34.21 11.68
C VAL A 142 19.34 34.99 12.78
N LYS A 143 18.46 34.36 13.56
CA LYS A 143 17.80 35.00 14.71
C LYS A 143 18.81 35.40 15.79
N THR A 144 19.74 34.52 16.15
CA THR A 144 20.79 34.84 17.14
C THR A 144 21.68 36.00 16.69
N THR A 145 22.06 36.09 15.41
CA THR A 145 22.87 37.22 14.92
C THR A 145 22.10 38.54 14.85
N ALA A 146 20.77 38.49 14.68
CA ALA A 146 19.92 39.68 14.69
C ALA A 146 19.67 40.23 16.10
N GLU A 147 19.70 39.38 17.13
CA GLU A 147 19.58 39.79 18.54
C GLU A 147 20.90 40.35 19.12
N PHE A 148 22.06 39.96 18.58
CA PHE A 148 23.37 40.49 19.01
C PHE A 148 23.74 41.85 18.40
N ASN A 149 23.08 42.28 17.31
CA ASN A 149 23.35 43.54 16.61
C ASN A 149 22.36 44.67 16.98
N LYS A 150 21.74 44.58 18.16
CA LYS A 150 20.78 45.56 18.68
C LYS A 150 21.20 46.03 20.06
#